data_AF-A0A2X2XPL5-F1
#
_entry.id   AF-A0A2X2XPL5-F1
#
_cell.length_a   1.000
_cell.length_b   1.000
_cell.length_c   1.000
_cell.angle_alpha   90.00
_cell.angle_beta   90.00
_cell.angle_gamma   90.00
#
_symmetry.space_group_name_H-M   'P 1'
#
loop_
_entity.id
_entity.type
_entity.pdbx_description
1 polymer ?
#
loop_
_entity_poly.entity_id
_entity_poly.type
_entity_poly.pdbx_seq_one_letter_code
_entity_poly.pdbx_strand_id
1 'polypeptide(L)'
;MSCPVIELTQQLIRRPSLSPDDAGCQALMIERLRAIGFTVEHMDFGDTQNFWAWRGQGETLAFAGHTDVVPAGDVDRWNQPAF
;
A
#
# COMPACT_ATOMS: atom_id res chain seq x y z
N MET A 1 10.40 -18.57 -12.51
CA MET A 1 10.65 -17.16 -12.90
C MET A 1 9.96 -16.30 -11.85
N SER A 2 10.67 -15.40 -11.17
CA SER A 2 10.07 -14.51 -10.16
C SER A 2 9.70 -13.19 -10.82
N CYS A 3 8.49 -12.71 -10.57
CA CYS A 3 7.96 -11.45 -11.09
C CYS A 3 7.58 -10.56 -9.88
N PRO A 4 8.56 -10.06 -9.11
CA PRO A 4 8.31 -9.51 -7.77
C PRO A 4 7.38 -8.30 -7.77
N VAL A 5 7.40 -7.49 -8.84
CA VAL A 5 6.47 -6.35 -9.00
C VAL A 5 5.04 -6.85 -9.20
N ILE A 6 4.82 -7.82 -10.08
CA ILE A 6 3.50 -8.42 -10.31
C ILE A 6 3.00 -9.11 -9.04
N GLU A 7 3.87 -9.84 -8.34
CA GLU A 7 3.56 -10.50 -7.08
C GLU A 7 3.10 -9.50 -6.01
N LEU A 8 3.83 -8.40 -5.81
CA LEU A 8 3.46 -7.34 -4.88
C LEU A 8 2.14 -6.67 -5.29
N THR A 9 1.97 -6.32 -6.57
CA THR A 9 0.74 -5.71 -7.07
C THR A 9 -0.47 -6.61 -6.83
N GLN A 10 -0.37 -7.91 -7.12
CA GLN A 10 -1.45 -8.86 -6.86
C GLN A 10 -1.72 -9.05 -5.36
N GLN A 11 -0.70 -8.96 -4.51
CA GLN A 11 -0.92 -8.98 -3.05
C GLN A 11 -1.72 -7.74 -2.62
N LEU A 12 -1.37 -6.55 -3.11
CA LEU A 12 -2.07 -5.32 -2.79
C LEU A 12 -3.52 -5.31 -3.35
N ILE A 13 -3.74 -5.77 -4.59
CA ILE A 13 -5.09 -5.86 -5.18
C ILE A 13 -6.04 -6.72 -4.33
N ARG A 14 -5.57 -7.82 -3.73
CA ARG A 14 -6.43 -8.70 -2.91
C ARG A 14 -6.91 -8.06 -1.60
N ARG A 15 -6.41 -6.87 -1.26
CA ARG A 15 -6.84 -6.12 -0.07
C ARG A 15 -7.94 -5.15 -0.51
N PRO A 16 -9.18 -5.29 -0.04
CA PRO A 16 -10.28 -4.38 -0.38
C PRO A 16 -10.13 -3.06 0.38
N SER A 17 -9.08 -2.29 0.10
CA SER A 17 -8.71 -1.04 0.77
C SER A 17 -9.63 0.12 0.38
N LEU A 18 -10.93 0.01 0.65
CA LEU A 18 -11.89 1.07 0.36
C LEU A 18 -11.64 2.27 1.26
N SER A 19 -11.50 3.47 0.68
CA SER A 19 -11.19 4.69 1.45
C SER A 19 -12.13 4.88 2.65
N PRO A 20 -11.60 5.16 3.88
CA PRO A 20 -10.19 5.36 4.24
C PRO A 20 -9.46 4.11 4.77
N ASP A 21 -10.05 2.92 4.69
CA ASP A 21 -9.46 1.68 5.22
C ASP A 21 -8.25 1.23 4.40
N ASP A 22 -7.09 1.10 5.06
CA ASP A 22 -5.87 0.61 4.45
C ASP A 22 -5.93 -0.90 4.09
N ALA A 23 -6.79 -1.67 4.76
CA ALA A 23 -6.89 -3.13 4.62
C ALA A 23 -5.54 -3.87 4.73
N GLY A 24 -4.57 -3.30 5.46
CA GLY A 24 -3.24 -3.87 5.70
C GLY A 24 -2.27 -3.77 4.52
N CYS A 25 -2.50 -2.84 3.58
CA CYS A 25 -1.57 -2.51 2.50
C CYS A 25 -0.28 -1.89 3.05
N GLN A 26 -0.37 -0.91 3.94
CA GLN A 26 0.79 -0.24 4.53
C GLN A 26 1.65 -1.21 5.34
N ALA A 27 1.05 -2.15 6.09
CA ALA A 27 1.80 -3.17 6.82
C ALA A 27 2.72 -4.00 5.91
N LEU A 28 2.22 -4.42 4.73
CA LEU A 28 3.01 -5.15 3.74
C LEU A 28 4.16 -4.30 3.16
N MET A 29 3.89 -3.03 2.86
CA MET A 29 4.90 -2.11 2.35
C MET A 29 5.99 -1.82 3.39
N ILE A 30 5.58 -1.58 4.63
CA ILE A 30 6.46 -1.26 5.77
C ILE A 30 7.38 -2.43 6.09
N GLU A 31 6.87 -3.67 6.08
CA GLU A 31 7.70 -4.87 6.27
C GLU A 31 8.85 -4.91 5.25
N ARG A 32 8.53 -4.72 3.96
CA ARG A 32 9.51 -4.73 2.87
C ARG A 32 10.52 -3.58 2.97
N LEU A 33 10.06 -2.38 3.34
CA LEU A 33 10.93 -1.21 3.53
C LEU A 33 11.86 -1.37 4.73
N ARG A 34 11.35 -1.86 5.87
CA ARG A 34 12.16 -2.17 7.06
C ARG A 34 13.22 -3.22 6.77
N ALA A 35 12.89 -4.25 5.97
CA ALA A 35 13.83 -5.30 5.58
C ALA A 35 15.08 -4.78 4.82
N ILE A 36 14.99 -3.59 4.20
CA ILE A 36 16.12 -2.96 3.49
C ILE A 36 16.67 -1.70 4.21
N GLY A 37 16.29 -1.50 5.48
CA GLY A 37 16.87 -0.49 6.36
C GLY A 37 16.22 0.89 6.30
N PHE A 38 14.95 0.99 5.88
CA PHE A 38 14.20 2.23 6.08
C PHE A 38 13.76 2.37 7.54
N THR A 39 13.85 3.60 8.05
CA THR A 39 13.11 4.00 9.25
C THR A 39 11.69 4.37 8.83
N VAL A 40 10.71 4.01 9.65
CA VAL A 40 9.28 4.22 9.35
C VAL A 40 8.63 4.89 10.56
N GLU A 41 7.98 6.02 10.30
CA GLU A 41 7.13 6.74 11.24
C GLU A 41 5.68 6.63 10.77
N HIS A 42 4.80 6.11 11.63
CA HIS A 42 3.36 6.09 11.39
C HIS A 42 2.77 7.46 11.72
N MET A 43 1.86 7.93 10.88
CA MET A 43 1.22 9.25 10.98
C MET A 43 -0.29 9.10 10.77
N ASP A 44 -0.94 8.37 11.67
CA ASP A 44 -2.38 8.07 11.58
C ASP A 44 -3.20 9.26 12.11
N PHE A 45 -4.20 9.69 11.34
CA PHE A 45 -5.05 10.84 11.68
C PHE A 45 -6.52 10.50 11.44
N GLY A 46 -7.32 10.52 12.51
CA GLY A 46 -8.71 10.07 12.44
C GLY A 46 -8.76 8.62 11.97
N ASP A 47 -9.52 8.37 10.91
CA ASP A 47 -9.70 7.02 10.33
C ASP A 47 -8.67 6.71 9.22
N THR A 48 -7.77 7.64 8.89
CA THR A 48 -6.79 7.49 7.81
C THR A 48 -5.43 7.08 8.35
N GLN A 49 -4.91 5.96 7.86
CA GLN A 49 -3.54 5.52 8.15
C GLN A 49 -2.54 6.15 7.16
N ASN A 50 -1.38 6.58 7.65
CA ASN A 50 -0.28 7.06 6.80
C ASN A 50 1.05 6.61 7.38
N PHE A 51 2.10 6.57 6.54
CA PHE A 51 3.46 6.47 7.03
C PHE A 51 4.43 7.33 6.23
N TRP A 52 5.45 7.83 6.92
CA TRP A 52 6.65 8.41 6.33
C TRP A 52 7.79 7.42 6.51
N ALA A 53 8.45 7.02 5.42
CA ALA A 53 9.60 6.13 5.45
C ALA A 53 10.80 6.78 4.78
N TRP A 54 11.97 6.70 5.42
CA TRP A 54 13.20 7.29 4.90
C TRP A 54 14.42 6.41 5.16
N ARG A 55 15.45 6.59 4.33
CA ARG A 55 16.74 5.92 4.43
C ARG A 55 17.85 6.84 3.93
N GLY A 56 18.88 7.06 4.75
CA GLY A 56 19.95 8.04 4.48
C GLY A 56 19.65 9.43 5.04
N GLN A 57 20.48 10.41 4.70
CA GLN A 57 20.40 11.81 5.15
C GLN A 57 20.85 12.75 4.03
N GLY A 58 20.26 13.96 3.93
CA GLY A 58 20.65 15.00 2.97
C GLY A 58 19.53 15.38 1.99
N GLU A 59 19.90 15.70 0.75
CA GLU A 59 18.94 15.96 -0.34
C GLU A 59 18.00 14.75 -0.49
N THR A 60 16.69 15.01 -0.48
CA THR A 60 15.68 13.97 -0.26
C THR A 60 14.81 13.79 -1.50
N LEU A 61 14.81 12.57 -2.04
CA LEU A 61 13.84 12.09 -3.03
C LEU A 61 12.73 11.30 -2.32
N ALA A 62 11.47 11.69 -2.52
CA ALA A 62 10.31 11.01 -1.95
C ALA A 62 9.42 10.43 -3.05
N PHE A 63 8.96 9.19 -2.85
CA PHE A 63 7.88 8.59 -3.65
C PHE A 63 6.57 8.72 -2.86
N ALA A 64 5.57 9.36 -3.47
CA ALA A 64 4.24 9.52 -2.87
C ALA A 64 3.21 8.66 -3.61
N GLY A 65 2.24 8.14 -2.86
CA GLY A 65 1.16 7.31 -3.37
C GLY A 65 0.08 7.12 -2.31
N HIS A 66 -0.93 6.34 -2.64
CA HIS A 66 -2.05 6.03 -1.75
C HIS A 66 -2.38 4.53 -1.84
N THR A 67 -2.89 3.95 -0.75
CA THR A 67 -3.26 2.51 -0.70
C THR A 67 -4.74 2.28 -0.89
N ASP A 68 -5.55 3.30 -0.68
CA ASP A 68 -6.99 3.22 -0.79
C ASP A 68 -7.46 3.20 -2.25
N VAL A 69 -8.62 2.60 -2.46
CA VAL A 69 -9.30 2.49 -3.75
C VAL A 69 -10.76 2.88 -3.62
N VAL A 70 -11.35 3.25 -4.75
CA VAL A 70 -12.80 3.54 -4.84
C VAL A 70 -13.62 2.25 -4.77
N PRO A 71 -14.92 2.32 -4.43
CA PRO A 71 -15.82 1.18 -4.51
C PRO A 71 -15.81 0.51 -5.90
N ALA A 72 -15.80 -0.83 -5.91
CA ALA A 72 -15.75 -1.63 -7.14
C ALA A 72 -17.01 -1.52 -8.03
N GLY A 73 -18.09 -0.93 -7.49
CA GLY A 73 -19.39 -0.86 -8.14
C GLY A 73 -20.13 -2.19 -8.08
N ASP A 74 -20.87 -2.49 -9.15
CA ASP A 74 -21.65 -3.72 -9.29
C ASP A 74 -20.72 -4.90 -9.64
N VAL A 75 -20.51 -5.79 -8.68
CA VAL A 75 -19.60 -6.95 -8.80
C VAL A 75 -20.04 -7.97 -9.85
N ASP A 76 -21.34 -8.04 -10.16
CA ASP A 76 -21.87 -8.97 -11.17
C ASP A 76 -21.50 -8.54 -12.60
N ARG A 77 -21.05 -7.28 -12.77
CA ARG A 77 -20.56 -6.75 -14.05
C ARG A 77 -19.08 -7.01 -14.30
N TRP A 78 -18.37 -7.56 -13.32
CA TRP A 78 -16.96 -7.90 -13.46
C TRP A 78 -16.77 -9.32 -14.00
N ASN A 79 -15.87 -9.48 -14.98
CA ASN A 79 -15.53 -10.81 -15.51
C ASN A 79 -14.75 -11.67 -14.50
N GLN A 80 -14.10 -11.04 -13.52
CA GLN A 80 -13.35 -11.65 -12.42
C GLN A 80 -13.60 -10.80 -11.17
N PRO A 81 -13.64 -11.37 -9.95
CA PRO A 81 -13.77 -10.59 -8.72
C PRO A 81 -12.79 -9.41 -8.68
N ALA A 82 -13.26 -8.26 -8.19
CA ALA A 82 -12.46 -7.02 -8.17
C ALA A 82 -11.24 -7.09 -7.24
N PHE A 83 -11.23 -8.04 -6.29
CA PHE A 83 -10.17 -8.28 -5.31
C PHE A 83 -9.83 -9.78 -5.24
#